data_AF-A0A6D2JV48-F1
#
_entry.id   AF-A0A6D2JV48-F1
#
_cell.length_a   1.000
_cell.length_b   1.000
_cell.length_c   1.000
_cell.angle_alpha   90.00
_cell.angle_beta   90.00
_cell.angle_gamma   90.00
#
_symmetry.space_group_name_H-M   'P 1'
#
loop_
_entity.id
_entity.type
_entity.pdbx_description
1 polymer ?
#
loop_
_entity_poly.entity_id
_entity_poly.type
_entity_poly.pdbx_seq_one_letter_code
_entity_poly.pdbx_strand_id
1 'polypeptide(L)'
;MLPKFDPTEPKACLSVLEDVTSNAKQIQDSVLEAILSRNAQTEYLKGFLDGQVDKQSFKKNVPVVTYEDYRSYIDRIAIGESSDLICDRPIIALLSSSGTSGGVPKLIPLTAEELEQRILFASLYAPLLYKHIEGLSEGKTLKFYFVSREGETASGLMVRTMITCFLKSLNPTNSLIWDKIQISPYSISTCSDTTQSMYCQLLCGLVQRESVTCLGAPFASSFLKVIKFLEDHWDELCSNIRTGRLSDWITDAQCVSGMGKFLTAPNPELASLIEQECSKSSWEAIVRRLWPNAKCIEAIVTGSMAQYIPMLEFYGGGLPLISMFYGGSECFFGFNVNPLSKPCDVSYTVVPSMGYIEFLEVDKDHQEAGHDPTKKPVVVDLVDVQVGNDYEPVVTTFSGKSLLETLNVNLNLLQRLS
;
A
#
# COMPACT_ATOMS: atom_id res chain seq x y z
N MET A 1 -9.42 -16.20 2.70
CA MET A 1 -9.69 -15.08 1.78
C MET A 1 -10.80 -14.22 2.35
N LEU A 2 -10.81 -12.92 2.03
CA LEU A 2 -11.91 -12.02 2.39
C LEU A 2 -13.24 -12.50 1.79
N PRO A 3 -14.36 -12.40 2.54
CA PRO A 3 -15.68 -12.65 1.96
C PRO A 3 -15.97 -11.64 0.85
N LYS A 4 -16.81 -12.01 -0.13
CA LYS A 4 -17.29 -11.05 -1.12
C LYS A 4 -18.20 -10.02 -0.42
N PHE A 5 -17.96 -8.75 -0.68
CA PHE A 5 -18.78 -7.65 -0.20
C PHE A 5 -18.92 -6.59 -1.29
N ASP A 6 -19.94 -5.74 -1.17
CA ASP A 6 -20.11 -4.60 -2.05
C ASP A 6 -19.30 -3.40 -1.48
N PRO A 7 -18.22 -2.95 -2.15
CA PRO A 7 -17.42 -1.83 -1.69
C PRO A 7 -18.15 -0.48 -1.74
N THR A 8 -19.32 -0.42 -2.38
CA THR A 8 -20.16 0.78 -2.46
C THR A 8 -21.13 0.89 -1.27
N GLU A 9 -21.25 -0.15 -0.44
CA GLU A 9 -22.13 -0.20 0.73
C GLU A 9 -21.32 -0.07 2.03
N PRO A 10 -21.24 1.12 2.65
CA PRO A 10 -20.39 1.36 3.83
C PRO A 10 -20.68 0.43 5.00
N LYS A 11 -21.96 0.12 5.24
CA LYS A 11 -22.37 -0.77 6.33
C LYS A 11 -21.88 -2.21 6.12
N ALA A 12 -21.90 -2.70 4.89
CA ALA A 12 -21.41 -4.03 4.56
C ALA A 12 -19.89 -4.12 4.80
N CYS A 13 -19.14 -3.10 4.36
CA CYS A 13 -17.70 -3.05 4.57
C CYS A 13 -17.32 -3.04 6.06
N LEU A 14 -18.00 -2.20 6.87
CA LEU A 14 -17.78 -2.15 8.32
C LEU A 14 -18.16 -3.47 8.99
N SER A 15 -19.27 -4.11 8.58
CA SER A 15 -19.65 -5.43 9.09
C SER A 15 -18.59 -6.49 8.80
N VAL A 16 -17.98 -6.47 7.61
CA VAL A 16 -16.87 -7.37 7.28
C VAL A 16 -15.68 -7.14 8.19
N LEU A 17 -15.33 -5.87 8.49
CA LEU A 17 -14.24 -5.55 9.41
C LEU A 17 -14.51 -6.05 10.84
N GLU A 18 -15.74 -5.91 11.34
CA GLU A 18 -16.15 -6.45 12.65
C GLU A 18 -16.08 -7.99 12.67
N ASP A 19 -16.59 -8.64 11.62
CA ASP A 19 -16.63 -10.10 11.52
C ASP A 19 -15.22 -10.69 11.48
N VAL A 20 -14.33 -10.12 10.65
CA VAL A 20 -12.97 -10.64 10.51
C VAL A 20 -12.12 -10.42 11.76
N THR A 21 -12.39 -9.36 12.52
CA THR A 21 -11.65 -9.08 13.78
C THR A 21 -12.21 -9.86 14.97
N SER A 22 -13.53 -10.10 15.01
CA SER A 22 -14.18 -10.85 16.09
C SER A 22 -13.94 -12.36 16.03
N ASN A 23 -13.73 -12.90 14.83
CA ASN A 23 -13.55 -14.35 14.59
C ASN A 23 -12.11 -14.71 14.19
N ALA A 24 -11.13 -13.92 14.66
CA ALA A 24 -9.75 -13.99 14.20
C ALA A 24 -9.14 -15.41 14.28
N LYS A 25 -9.38 -16.14 15.38
CA LYS A 25 -8.86 -17.50 15.57
C LYS A 25 -9.41 -18.48 14.53
N GLN A 26 -10.75 -18.53 14.40
CA GLN A 26 -11.43 -19.42 13.47
C GLN A 26 -11.04 -19.10 12.01
N ILE A 27 -10.89 -17.81 11.69
CA ILE A 27 -10.47 -17.37 10.36
C ILE A 27 -9.01 -17.76 10.09
N GLN A 28 -8.09 -17.57 11.04
CA GLN A 28 -6.70 -18.00 10.88
C GLN A 28 -6.58 -19.51 10.65
N ASP A 29 -7.29 -20.31 11.43
CA ASP A 29 -7.28 -21.77 11.28
C ASP A 29 -7.85 -22.17 9.90
N SER A 30 -8.95 -21.55 9.47
CA SER A 30 -9.55 -21.79 8.14
C SER A 30 -8.65 -21.33 6.98
N VAL A 31 -7.94 -20.22 7.15
CA VAL A 31 -6.99 -19.70 6.15
C VAL A 31 -5.81 -20.64 6.00
N LEU A 32 -5.23 -21.11 7.11
CA LEU A 32 -4.13 -22.07 7.07
C LEU A 32 -4.56 -23.37 6.41
N GLU A 33 -5.69 -23.95 6.83
CA GLU A 33 -6.22 -25.19 6.22
C GLU A 33 -6.42 -25.02 4.71
N ALA A 34 -6.96 -23.88 4.26
CA ALA A 34 -7.15 -23.59 2.84
C ALA A 34 -5.82 -23.45 2.08
N ILE A 35 -4.82 -22.78 2.67
CA ILE A 35 -3.49 -22.63 2.05
C ILE A 35 -2.82 -24.00 1.92
N LEU A 36 -2.81 -24.80 2.99
CA LEU A 36 -2.17 -26.12 3.00
C LEU A 36 -2.89 -27.10 2.07
N SER A 37 -4.21 -27.11 2.06
CA SER A 37 -5.00 -28.00 1.19
C SER A 37 -4.75 -27.72 -0.29
N ARG A 38 -4.69 -26.44 -0.68
CA ARG A 38 -4.41 -26.04 -2.07
C ARG A 38 -2.99 -26.40 -2.49
N ASN A 39 -2.04 -26.09 -1.63
CA ASN A 39 -0.61 -26.21 -1.94
C ASN A 39 0.00 -27.56 -1.52
N ALA A 40 -0.80 -28.54 -1.08
CA ALA A 40 -0.31 -29.81 -0.53
C ALA A 40 0.60 -30.60 -1.48
N GLN A 41 0.43 -30.41 -2.79
CA GLN A 41 1.19 -31.11 -3.83
C GLN A 41 2.32 -30.26 -4.44
N THR A 42 2.55 -29.04 -3.96
CA THR A 42 3.66 -28.22 -4.45
C THR A 42 4.99 -28.83 -4.03
N GLU A 43 6.05 -28.61 -4.81
CA GLU A 43 7.38 -29.16 -4.51
C GLU A 43 7.83 -28.75 -3.10
N TYR A 44 7.61 -27.49 -2.72
CA TYR A 44 7.96 -26.95 -1.41
C TYR A 44 7.23 -27.66 -0.26
N LEU A 45 5.89 -27.66 -0.23
CA LEU A 45 5.16 -28.22 0.91
C LEU A 45 5.22 -29.74 0.96
N LYS A 46 5.30 -30.42 -0.19
CA LYS A 46 5.45 -31.87 -0.23
C LYS A 46 6.72 -32.34 0.49
N GLY A 47 7.80 -31.57 0.42
CA GLY A 47 9.05 -31.85 1.12
C GLY A 47 8.94 -31.84 2.66
N PHE A 48 7.94 -31.17 3.22
CA PHE A 48 7.78 -31.02 4.68
C PHE A 48 6.55 -31.72 5.25
N LEU A 49 5.45 -31.76 4.50
CA LEU A 49 4.15 -32.19 5.02
C LEU A 49 3.63 -33.50 4.42
N ASP A 50 4.13 -33.92 3.25
CA ASP A 50 3.67 -35.13 2.55
C ASP A 50 2.13 -35.25 2.50
N GLY A 51 1.44 -34.12 2.24
CA GLY A 51 -0.01 -34.04 2.15
C GLY A 51 -0.77 -33.78 3.48
N GLN A 52 -0.08 -33.67 4.62
CA GLN A 52 -0.70 -33.25 5.88
C GLN A 52 -1.13 -31.77 5.81
N VAL A 53 -2.32 -31.46 6.32
CA VAL A 53 -2.91 -30.11 6.26
C VAL A 53 -3.29 -29.55 7.62
N ASP A 54 -2.98 -30.26 8.71
CA ASP A 54 -3.30 -29.81 10.05
C ASP A 54 -2.23 -28.84 10.61
N LYS A 55 -2.68 -27.93 11.47
CA LYS A 55 -1.85 -26.88 12.07
C LYS A 55 -0.68 -27.42 12.90
N GLN A 56 -0.83 -28.57 13.56
CA GLN A 56 0.22 -29.12 14.42
C GLN A 56 1.38 -29.66 13.59
N SER A 57 1.05 -30.38 12.52
CA SER A 57 2.03 -30.87 11.54
C SER A 57 2.72 -29.72 10.81
N PHE A 58 1.96 -28.68 10.45
CA PHE A 58 2.52 -27.43 9.90
C PHE A 58 3.58 -26.82 10.83
N LYS A 59 3.20 -26.47 12.06
CA LYS A 59 4.12 -25.85 13.05
C LYS A 59 5.32 -26.73 13.40
N LYS A 60 5.18 -28.06 13.29
CA LYS A 60 6.25 -29.00 13.61
C LYS A 60 7.26 -29.19 12.47
N ASN A 61 6.78 -29.23 11.23
CA ASN A 61 7.57 -29.71 10.09
C ASN A 61 7.96 -28.61 9.11
N VAL A 62 7.18 -27.52 9.00
CA VAL A 62 7.51 -26.42 8.09
C VAL A 62 8.43 -25.44 8.82
N PRO A 63 9.66 -25.20 8.31
CA PRO A 63 10.58 -24.29 8.95
C PRO A 63 10.14 -22.83 8.76
N VAL A 64 10.50 -22.00 9.72
CA VAL A 64 10.50 -20.55 9.57
C VAL A 64 11.74 -20.17 8.74
N VAL A 65 11.55 -19.51 7.61
CA VAL A 65 12.61 -19.27 6.62
C VAL A 65 12.67 -17.82 6.15
N THR A 66 13.82 -17.38 5.67
CA THR A 66 14.02 -16.04 5.10
C THR A 66 13.85 -16.05 3.57
N TYR A 67 13.98 -14.87 2.93
CA TYR A 67 13.93 -14.79 1.47
C TYR A 67 15.05 -15.62 0.82
N GLU A 68 16.22 -15.67 1.44
CA GLU A 68 17.41 -16.37 0.95
C GLU A 68 17.17 -17.88 0.81
N ASP A 69 16.47 -18.48 1.77
CA ASP A 69 16.10 -19.91 1.77
C ASP A 69 15.12 -20.25 0.64
N TYR A 70 14.30 -19.27 0.27
CA TYR A 70 13.23 -19.43 -0.72
C TYR A 70 13.63 -18.97 -2.14
N ARG A 71 14.73 -18.23 -2.25
CA ARG A 71 15.20 -17.58 -3.48
C ARG A 71 15.39 -18.55 -4.64
N SER A 72 15.86 -19.77 -4.37
CA SER A 72 16.10 -20.78 -5.40
C SER A 72 14.82 -21.15 -6.17
N TYR A 73 13.67 -21.24 -5.49
CA TYR A 73 12.38 -21.49 -6.13
C TYR A 73 11.94 -20.31 -7.00
N ILE A 74 12.14 -19.09 -6.52
CA ILE A 74 11.81 -17.87 -7.27
C ILE A 74 12.67 -17.76 -8.54
N ASP A 75 13.97 -18.02 -8.43
CA ASP A 75 14.90 -17.99 -9.56
C ASP A 75 14.51 -19.03 -10.63
N ARG A 76 14.09 -20.24 -10.21
CA ARG A 76 13.58 -21.30 -11.09
C ARG A 76 12.30 -20.89 -11.84
N ILE A 77 11.35 -20.27 -11.14
CA ILE A 77 10.13 -19.73 -11.77
C ILE A 77 10.48 -18.60 -12.75
N ALA A 78 11.43 -17.74 -12.40
CA ALA A 78 11.88 -16.64 -13.25
C ALA A 78 12.55 -17.12 -14.56
N ILE A 79 13.12 -18.32 -14.60
CA ILE A 79 13.67 -18.94 -15.82
C ILE A 79 12.69 -19.86 -16.55
N GLY A 80 11.49 -20.11 -15.99
CA GLY A 80 10.37 -20.73 -16.71
C GLY A 80 9.89 -22.08 -16.16
N GLU A 81 10.34 -22.49 -14.97
CA GLU A 81 9.73 -23.64 -14.30
C GLU A 81 8.30 -23.33 -13.82
N SER A 82 7.51 -24.38 -13.58
CA SER A 82 6.10 -24.26 -13.17
C SER A 82 5.94 -23.49 -11.85
N SER A 83 4.79 -22.81 -11.68
CA SER A 83 4.42 -22.21 -10.39
C SER A 83 4.22 -23.25 -9.29
N ASP A 84 3.93 -24.51 -9.66
CA ASP A 84 3.71 -25.65 -8.76
C ASP A 84 4.93 -25.97 -7.87
N LEU A 85 6.08 -25.35 -8.12
CA LEU A 85 7.20 -25.36 -7.18
C LEU A 85 6.78 -24.87 -5.80
N ILE A 86 5.89 -23.87 -5.76
CA ILE A 86 5.50 -23.20 -4.53
C ILE A 86 4.00 -22.97 -4.40
N CYS A 87 3.28 -22.81 -5.50
CA CYS A 87 1.89 -22.39 -5.50
C CYS A 87 1.07 -23.20 -6.51
N ASP A 88 -0.14 -23.61 -6.12
CA ASP A 88 -1.10 -24.31 -7.00
C ASP A 88 -1.71 -23.42 -8.10
N ARG A 89 -1.51 -22.10 -7.98
CA ARG A 89 -1.97 -21.10 -8.95
C ARG A 89 -0.80 -20.53 -9.76
N PRO A 90 -1.05 -20.13 -11.02
CA PRO A 90 -0.05 -19.44 -11.83
C PRO A 90 0.41 -18.13 -11.18
N ILE A 91 1.73 -17.94 -11.11
CA ILE A 91 2.34 -16.66 -10.79
C ILE A 91 2.21 -15.74 -12.01
N ILE A 92 1.56 -14.58 -11.84
CA ILE A 92 1.27 -13.64 -12.93
C ILE A 92 2.31 -12.51 -13.03
N ALA A 93 3.04 -12.25 -11.94
CA ALA A 93 4.08 -11.24 -11.85
C ALA A 93 4.99 -11.52 -10.64
N LEU A 94 6.18 -10.92 -10.67
CA LEU A 94 7.07 -10.83 -9.50
C LEU A 94 7.06 -9.39 -8.99
N LEU A 95 6.73 -9.21 -7.72
CA LEU A 95 6.77 -7.93 -7.05
C LEU A 95 8.20 -7.61 -6.60
N SER A 96 8.75 -6.51 -7.12
CA SER A 96 10.03 -5.97 -6.67
C SER A 96 9.84 -5.22 -5.35
N SER A 97 10.34 -5.80 -4.26
CA SER A 97 10.30 -5.21 -2.92
C SER A 97 11.33 -4.09 -2.75
N SER A 98 11.06 -3.13 -1.87
CA SER A 98 12.07 -2.13 -1.47
C SER A 98 13.16 -2.75 -0.59
N GLY A 99 12.89 -3.88 0.06
CA GLY A 99 13.89 -4.68 0.75
C GLY A 99 14.81 -5.40 -0.25
N THR A 100 16.12 -5.41 0.03
CA THR A 100 17.12 -6.03 -0.83
C THR A 100 17.74 -7.27 -0.21
N SER A 101 18.10 -8.26 -1.02
CA SER A 101 18.96 -9.39 -0.68
C SER A 101 20.22 -9.33 -1.52
N GLY A 102 21.39 -9.17 -0.88
CA GLY A 102 22.68 -9.01 -1.60
C GLY A 102 22.74 -7.78 -2.52
N GLY A 103 22.03 -6.70 -2.18
CA GLY A 103 21.97 -5.46 -2.97
C GLY A 103 20.97 -5.47 -4.13
N VAL A 104 20.24 -6.57 -4.34
CA VAL A 104 19.20 -6.70 -5.37
C VAL A 104 17.82 -6.72 -4.71
N PRO A 105 16.80 -6.01 -5.24
CA PRO A 105 15.43 -6.09 -4.75
C PRO A 105 14.91 -7.52 -4.65
N LYS A 106 14.25 -7.87 -3.54
CA LYS A 106 13.59 -9.18 -3.40
C LYS A 106 12.44 -9.28 -4.41
N LEU A 107 12.34 -10.43 -5.09
CA LEU A 107 11.29 -10.73 -6.06
C LEU A 107 10.23 -11.61 -5.43
N ILE A 108 9.03 -11.07 -5.26
CA ILE A 108 7.98 -11.70 -4.47
C ILE A 108 6.87 -12.20 -5.39
N PRO A 109 6.60 -13.52 -5.46
CA PRO A 109 5.56 -14.07 -6.33
C PRO A 109 4.17 -13.49 -6.03
N LEU A 110 3.42 -13.19 -7.09
CA LEU A 110 2.05 -12.68 -7.02
C LEU A 110 1.13 -13.50 -7.93
N THR A 111 0.02 -13.97 -7.37
CA THR A 111 -1.08 -14.61 -8.10
C THR A 111 -2.19 -13.60 -8.40
N ALA A 112 -3.06 -13.90 -9.38
CA ALA A 112 -4.23 -13.07 -9.67
C ALA A 112 -5.19 -12.97 -8.47
N GLU A 113 -5.42 -14.09 -7.76
CA GLU A 113 -6.28 -14.13 -6.58
C GLU A 113 -5.74 -13.23 -5.46
N GLU A 114 -4.43 -13.22 -5.21
CA GLU A 114 -3.82 -12.35 -4.21
C GLU A 114 -3.94 -10.87 -4.59
N LEU A 115 -3.76 -10.53 -5.87
CA LEU A 115 -3.93 -9.16 -6.37
C LEU A 115 -5.37 -8.67 -6.16
N GLU A 116 -6.36 -9.46 -6.52
CA GLU A 116 -7.79 -9.15 -6.29
C GLU A 116 -8.08 -8.99 -4.80
N GLN A 117 -7.53 -9.87 -3.95
CA GLN A 117 -7.70 -9.79 -2.51
C GLN A 117 -7.11 -8.50 -1.93
N ARG A 118 -5.94 -8.03 -2.40
CA ARG A 118 -5.34 -6.76 -1.98
C ARG A 118 -6.16 -5.54 -2.43
N ILE A 119 -6.77 -5.60 -3.61
CA ILE A 119 -7.68 -4.55 -4.12
C ILE A 119 -8.93 -4.46 -3.24
N LEU A 120 -9.55 -5.60 -2.92
CA LEU A 120 -10.71 -5.67 -2.01
C LEU A 120 -10.34 -5.21 -0.61
N PHE A 121 -9.16 -5.58 -0.11
CA PHE A 121 -8.67 -5.08 1.16
C PHE A 121 -8.65 -3.54 1.14
N ALA A 122 -7.99 -2.90 0.16
CA ALA A 122 -7.93 -1.44 0.09
C ALA A 122 -9.30 -0.75 0.07
N SER A 123 -10.33 -1.36 -0.54
CA SER A 123 -11.68 -0.78 -0.57
C SER A 123 -12.44 -0.88 0.76
N LEU A 124 -12.11 -1.84 1.65
CA LEU A 124 -12.71 -1.93 2.99
C LEU A 124 -12.45 -0.70 3.86
N TYR A 125 -11.34 0.00 3.62
CA TYR A 125 -10.89 1.09 4.47
C TYR A 125 -11.62 2.42 4.22
N ALA A 126 -12.10 2.67 3.00
CA ALA A 126 -12.72 3.95 2.66
C ALA A 126 -13.97 4.27 3.52
N PRO A 127 -14.90 3.32 3.76
CA PRO A 127 -16.01 3.51 4.69
C PRO A 127 -15.60 3.87 6.12
N LEU A 128 -14.49 3.30 6.60
CA LEU A 128 -13.95 3.61 7.93
C LEU A 128 -13.47 5.07 7.99
N LEU A 129 -12.83 5.58 6.95
CA LEU A 129 -12.45 6.99 6.87
C LEU A 129 -13.66 7.92 6.87
N TYR A 130 -14.68 7.61 6.07
CA TYR A 130 -15.90 8.43 6.00
C TYR A 130 -16.64 8.48 7.33
N LYS A 131 -16.55 7.41 8.14
CA LYS A 131 -17.10 7.39 9.51
C LYS A 131 -16.37 8.36 10.46
N HIS A 132 -15.06 8.55 10.28
CA HIS A 132 -14.23 9.37 11.18
C HIS A 132 -14.07 10.82 10.71
N ILE A 133 -14.20 11.10 9.42
CA ILE A 133 -13.89 12.39 8.82
C ILE A 133 -15.09 12.88 8.03
N GLU A 134 -15.84 13.80 8.65
CA GLU A 134 -17.01 14.43 8.05
C GLU A 134 -16.65 15.21 6.79
N GLY A 135 -17.50 15.12 5.77
CA GLY A 135 -17.33 15.78 4.48
C GLY A 135 -16.25 15.16 3.56
N LEU A 136 -15.56 14.09 3.98
CA LEU A 136 -14.53 13.46 3.15
C LEU A 136 -15.12 12.86 1.86
N SER A 137 -16.31 12.28 1.94
CA SER A 137 -17.03 11.67 0.81
C SER A 137 -17.69 12.68 -0.15
N GLU A 138 -17.70 13.98 0.19
CA GLU A 138 -18.34 15.03 -0.61
C GLU A 138 -17.43 15.56 -1.74
N GLY A 139 -16.13 15.23 -1.67
CA GLY A 139 -15.16 15.61 -2.68
C GLY A 139 -14.36 14.43 -3.21
N LYS A 140 -13.24 14.75 -3.83
CA LYS A 140 -12.32 13.81 -4.47
C LYS A 140 -10.99 13.80 -3.75
N THR A 141 -10.28 12.70 -3.91
CA THR A 141 -8.91 12.57 -3.41
C THR A 141 -7.90 12.98 -4.49
N LEU A 142 -6.86 13.70 -4.11
CA LEU A 142 -5.67 13.94 -4.93
C LEU A 142 -4.53 13.06 -4.41
N LYS A 143 -4.47 11.80 -4.90
CA LYS A 143 -3.35 10.91 -4.58
C LYS A 143 -2.30 10.91 -5.70
N PHE A 144 -1.06 11.16 -5.31
CA PHE A 144 0.08 11.12 -6.21
C PHE A 144 0.62 9.71 -6.29
N TYR A 145 0.21 9.00 -7.34
CA TYR A 145 0.69 7.66 -7.66
C TYR A 145 1.52 7.68 -8.93
N PHE A 146 2.57 6.86 -8.94
CA PHE A 146 3.50 6.78 -10.06
C PHE A 146 3.75 5.33 -10.39
N VAL A 147 3.71 4.99 -11.68
CA VAL A 147 4.25 3.73 -12.16
C VAL A 147 5.78 3.80 -12.12
N SER A 148 6.40 2.74 -11.61
CA SER A 148 7.84 2.54 -11.67
C SER A 148 8.26 1.79 -12.93
N ARG A 149 9.55 1.90 -13.28
CA ARG A 149 10.15 1.13 -14.37
C ARG A 149 9.93 -0.37 -14.13
N GLU A 150 9.51 -1.05 -15.18
CA GLU A 150 9.22 -2.48 -15.16
C GLU A 150 10.43 -3.26 -15.68
N GLY A 151 10.55 -4.50 -15.19
CA GLY A 151 11.45 -5.50 -15.74
C GLY A 151 10.68 -6.70 -16.26
N GLU A 152 11.40 -7.64 -16.85
CA GLU A 152 10.88 -8.90 -17.34
C GLU A 152 11.91 -9.99 -17.03
N THR A 153 11.44 -11.16 -16.59
CA THR A 153 12.31 -12.31 -16.35
C THR A 153 12.65 -13.02 -17.67
N ALA A 154 13.55 -14.01 -17.63
CA ALA A 154 13.88 -14.82 -18.80
C ALA A 154 12.68 -15.61 -19.36
N SER A 155 11.73 -15.97 -18.48
CA SER A 155 10.47 -16.63 -18.86
C SER A 155 9.36 -15.70 -19.35
N GLY A 156 9.58 -14.38 -19.34
CA GLY A 156 8.58 -13.39 -19.72
C GLY A 156 7.66 -12.94 -18.58
N LEU A 157 7.95 -13.29 -17.31
CA LEU A 157 7.18 -12.78 -16.18
C LEU A 157 7.53 -11.31 -15.92
N MET A 158 6.50 -10.48 -15.77
CA MET A 158 6.69 -9.07 -15.47
C MET A 158 7.21 -8.88 -14.03
N VAL A 159 8.23 -8.04 -13.89
CA VAL A 159 8.76 -7.57 -12.61
C VAL A 159 8.32 -6.14 -12.36
N ARG A 160 7.55 -5.90 -11.30
CA ARG A 160 6.86 -4.63 -11.04
C ARG A 160 6.80 -4.30 -9.55
N THR A 161 6.60 -3.04 -9.18
CA THR A 161 6.20 -2.72 -7.80
C THR A 161 4.72 -3.02 -7.58
N MET A 162 4.29 -3.22 -6.33
CA MET A 162 2.88 -3.48 -5.99
C MET A 162 1.94 -2.38 -6.50
N ILE A 163 2.35 -1.12 -6.42
CA ILE A 163 1.56 0.02 -6.92
C ILE A 163 1.42 -0.03 -8.44
N THR A 164 2.51 -0.31 -9.17
CA THR A 164 2.44 -0.48 -10.64
C THR A 164 1.52 -1.63 -11.02
N CYS A 165 1.57 -2.78 -10.31
CA CYS A 165 0.66 -3.89 -10.52
C CYS A 165 -0.80 -3.50 -10.28
N PHE A 166 -1.08 -2.83 -9.17
CA PHE A 166 -2.42 -2.35 -8.84
C PHE A 166 -2.96 -1.43 -9.94
N LEU A 167 -2.21 -0.39 -10.32
CA LEU A 167 -2.65 0.55 -11.36
C LEU A 167 -2.93 -0.21 -12.65
N LYS A 168 -1.98 -1.00 -13.15
CA LYS A 168 -2.14 -1.72 -14.43
C LYS A 168 -3.20 -2.83 -14.42
N SER A 169 -3.68 -3.24 -13.25
CA SER A 169 -4.75 -4.24 -13.13
C SER A 169 -6.16 -3.66 -13.27
N LEU A 170 -6.30 -2.33 -13.27
CA LEU A 170 -7.60 -1.69 -13.36
C LEU A 170 -8.23 -1.93 -14.74
N ASN A 171 -9.33 -2.68 -14.75
CA ASN A 171 -10.18 -2.84 -15.93
C ASN A 171 -10.92 -1.53 -16.27
N PRO A 172 -11.57 -1.42 -17.46
CA PRO A 172 -12.27 -0.20 -17.86
C PRO A 172 -13.30 0.29 -16.83
N THR A 173 -14.09 -0.60 -16.24
CA THR A 173 -15.07 -0.23 -15.20
C THR A 173 -14.40 0.38 -13.96
N ASN A 174 -13.31 -0.23 -13.49
CA ASN A 174 -12.56 0.25 -12.34
C ASN A 174 -11.81 1.56 -12.62
N SER A 175 -11.35 1.77 -13.86
CA SER A 175 -10.77 3.05 -14.29
C SER A 175 -11.81 4.18 -14.26
N LEU A 176 -13.09 3.89 -14.56
CA LEU A 176 -14.16 4.87 -14.42
C LEU A 176 -14.47 5.19 -12.95
N ILE A 177 -14.36 4.19 -12.06
CA ILE A 177 -14.49 4.40 -10.61
C ILE A 177 -13.31 5.25 -10.10
N TRP A 178 -12.10 4.98 -10.58
CA TRP A 178 -10.92 5.80 -10.28
C TRP A 178 -11.17 7.27 -10.64
N ASP A 179 -11.57 7.58 -11.87
CA ASP A 179 -11.78 8.96 -12.33
C ASP A 179 -12.94 9.69 -11.60
N LYS A 180 -13.84 8.94 -10.94
CA LYS A 180 -14.89 9.51 -10.07
C LYS A 180 -14.34 9.91 -8.70
N ILE A 181 -13.41 9.14 -8.15
CA ILE A 181 -12.89 9.30 -6.78
C ILE A 181 -11.60 10.15 -6.77
N GLN A 182 -10.73 9.96 -7.75
CA GLN A 182 -9.46 10.66 -7.87
C GLN A 182 -9.58 11.91 -8.74
N ILE A 183 -8.75 12.90 -8.42
CA ILE A 183 -8.59 14.13 -9.19
C ILE A 183 -7.78 13.88 -10.46
N SER A 184 -6.68 13.12 -10.33
CA SER A 184 -5.83 12.74 -11.46
C SER A 184 -6.48 11.59 -12.24
N PRO A 185 -6.68 11.73 -13.56
CA PRO A 185 -7.12 10.63 -14.38
C PRO A 185 -6.19 9.43 -14.27
N TYR A 186 -6.76 8.24 -14.40
CA TYR A 186 -5.99 7.01 -14.45
C TYR A 186 -4.89 7.05 -15.51
N SER A 187 -5.19 7.60 -16.69
CA SER A 187 -4.25 7.72 -17.82
C SER A 187 -2.99 8.54 -17.49
N ILE A 188 -3.11 9.54 -16.62
CA ILE A 188 -1.97 10.37 -16.18
C ILE A 188 -1.14 9.61 -15.14
N SER A 189 -1.81 8.88 -14.24
CA SER A 189 -1.15 8.10 -13.18
C SER A 189 -0.36 6.90 -13.74
N THR A 190 -0.71 6.42 -14.94
CA THR A 190 0.00 5.34 -15.66
C THR A 190 1.06 5.82 -16.64
N CYS A 191 1.26 7.13 -16.79
CA CYS A 191 2.32 7.66 -17.64
C CYS A 191 3.69 7.19 -17.14
N SER A 192 4.48 6.61 -18.05
CA SER A 192 5.79 6.05 -17.72
C SER A 192 6.85 7.11 -17.44
N ASP A 193 6.67 8.33 -17.97
CA ASP A 193 7.49 9.48 -17.61
C ASP A 193 6.96 10.09 -16.30
N THR A 194 7.63 9.79 -15.20
CA THR A 194 7.21 10.24 -13.87
C THR A 194 7.24 11.76 -13.71
N THR A 195 8.06 12.47 -14.50
CA THR A 195 8.14 13.93 -14.46
C THR A 195 6.91 14.54 -15.11
N GLN A 196 6.53 14.05 -16.30
CA GLN A 196 5.29 14.46 -16.97
C GLN A 196 4.05 14.07 -16.15
N SER A 197 4.04 12.85 -15.59
CA SER A 197 2.96 12.38 -14.72
C SER A 197 2.80 13.29 -13.50
N MET A 198 3.89 13.60 -12.79
CA MET A 198 3.86 14.47 -11.60
C MET A 198 3.37 15.88 -11.92
N TYR A 199 3.87 16.47 -13.01
CA TYR A 199 3.43 17.79 -13.48
C TYR A 199 1.92 17.80 -13.78
N CYS A 200 1.45 16.83 -14.58
CA CYS A 200 0.04 16.75 -14.93
C CYS A 200 -0.88 16.43 -13.74
N GLN A 201 -0.45 15.58 -12.81
CA GLN A 201 -1.22 15.31 -11.58
C GLN A 201 -1.36 16.56 -10.71
N LEU A 202 -0.28 17.33 -10.53
CA LEU A 202 -0.33 18.62 -9.83
C LEU A 202 -1.25 19.61 -10.54
N LEU A 203 -1.16 19.70 -11.86
CA LEU A 203 -2.00 20.59 -12.66
C LEU A 203 -3.49 20.25 -12.55
N CYS A 204 -3.86 18.96 -12.63
CA CYS A 204 -5.22 18.50 -12.32
C CYS A 204 -5.64 18.89 -10.90
N GLY A 205 -4.74 18.71 -9.93
CA GLY A 205 -4.92 19.06 -8.52
C GLY A 205 -5.22 20.54 -8.28
N LEU A 206 -4.49 21.42 -8.95
CA LEU A 206 -4.64 22.87 -8.85
C LEU A 206 -5.91 23.36 -9.54
N VAL A 207 -6.21 22.84 -10.74
CA VAL A 207 -7.42 23.21 -11.50
C VAL A 207 -8.70 22.83 -10.74
N GLN A 208 -8.71 21.67 -10.07
CA GLN A 208 -9.85 21.19 -9.29
C GLN A 208 -9.70 21.40 -7.78
N ARG A 209 -8.93 22.41 -7.35
CA ARG A 209 -8.56 22.60 -5.93
C ARG A 209 -9.72 22.57 -4.94
N GLU A 210 -10.87 23.12 -5.33
CA GLU A 210 -12.08 23.18 -4.49
C GLU A 210 -12.71 21.81 -4.27
N SER A 211 -12.51 20.87 -5.19
CA SER A 211 -13.06 19.52 -5.07
C SER A 211 -12.18 18.58 -4.24
N VAL A 212 -10.98 19.01 -3.82
CA VAL A 212 -10.03 18.15 -3.11
C VAL A 212 -10.36 18.09 -1.61
N THR A 213 -10.76 16.91 -1.13
CA THR A 213 -11.04 16.66 0.31
C THR A 213 -9.96 15.85 1.00
N CYS A 214 -9.10 15.15 0.26
CA CYS A 214 -7.94 14.46 0.82
C CYS A 214 -6.79 14.51 -0.19
N LEU A 215 -5.57 14.72 0.31
CA LEU A 215 -4.35 14.65 -0.47
C LEU A 215 -3.52 13.48 0.01
N GLY A 216 -2.72 12.88 -0.86
CA GLY A 216 -1.82 11.84 -0.37
C GLY A 216 -0.81 11.32 -1.36
N ALA A 217 0.09 10.51 -0.84
CA ALA A 217 1.02 9.70 -1.61
C ALA A 217 1.32 8.43 -0.80
N PRO A 218 1.87 7.36 -1.40
CA PRO A 218 2.17 6.13 -0.67
C PRO A 218 3.00 6.35 0.60
N PHE A 219 4.01 7.22 0.53
CA PHE A 219 4.93 7.52 1.63
C PHE A 219 5.04 9.03 1.87
N ALA A 220 5.35 9.41 3.11
CA ALA A 220 5.61 10.80 3.48
C ALA A 220 6.66 11.46 2.57
N SER A 221 7.76 10.75 2.31
CA SER A 221 8.83 11.18 1.39
C SER A 221 8.33 11.44 -0.04
N SER A 222 7.37 10.65 -0.52
CA SER A 222 6.77 10.82 -1.85
C SER A 222 5.94 12.09 -1.90
N PHE A 223 5.17 12.38 -0.85
CA PHE A 223 4.38 13.60 -0.77
C PHE A 223 5.26 14.85 -0.66
N LEU A 224 6.36 14.78 0.12
CA LEU A 224 7.34 15.86 0.18
C LEU A 224 8.03 16.10 -1.17
N LYS A 225 8.31 15.05 -1.94
CA LYS A 225 8.83 15.19 -3.30
C LYS A 225 7.85 15.95 -4.21
N VAL A 226 6.55 15.72 -4.05
CA VAL A 226 5.51 16.45 -4.80
C VAL A 226 5.47 17.92 -4.40
N ILE A 227 5.54 18.23 -3.10
CA ILE A 227 5.62 19.62 -2.62
C ILE A 227 6.87 20.29 -3.19
N LYS A 228 8.02 19.60 -3.16
CA LYS A 228 9.26 20.12 -3.71
C LYS A 228 9.15 20.39 -5.22
N PHE A 229 8.54 19.48 -5.97
CA PHE A 229 8.29 19.70 -7.38
C PHE A 229 7.37 20.90 -7.63
N LEU A 230 6.35 21.10 -6.80
CA LEU A 230 5.51 22.28 -6.87
C LEU A 230 6.29 23.57 -6.57
N GLU A 231 7.20 23.57 -5.59
CA GLU A 231 8.10 24.71 -5.32
C GLU A 231 8.93 25.09 -6.55
N ASP A 232 9.39 24.10 -7.30
CA ASP A 232 10.29 24.30 -8.43
C ASP A 232 9.55 24.66 -9.75
N HIS A 233 8.24 24.43 -9.84
CA HIS A 233 7.47 24.51 -11.11
C HIS A 233 6.13 25.28 -11.02
N TRP A 234 5.80 25.93 -9.89
CA TRP A 234 4.49 26.60 -9.74
C TRP A 234 4.25 27.72 -10.75
N ASP A 235 5.29 28.42 -11.19
CA ASP A 235 5.21 29.50 -12.17
C ASP A 235 4.75 28.99 -13.53
N GLU A 236 5.30 27.86 -13.98
CA GLU A 236 4.90 27.19 -15.22
C GLU A 236 3.48 26.62 -15.11
N LEU A 237 3.15 25.98 -13.98
CA LEU A 237 1.80 25.46 -13.71
C LEU A 237 0.76 26.59 -13.75
N CYS A 238 1.05 27.74 -13.14
CA CYS A 238 0.18 28.90 -13.19
C CYS A 238 0.07 29.50 -14.60
N SER A 239 1.15 29.52 -15.37
CA SER A 239 1.12 29.91 -16.79
C SER A 239 0.19 29.00 -17.62
N ASN A 240 0.24 27.69 -17.41
CA ASN A 240 -0.64 26.72 -18.08
C ASN A 240 -2.12 26.95 -17.70
N ILE A 241 -2.41 27.18 -16.42
CA ILE A 241 -3.77 27.50 -15.94
C ILE A 241 -4.25 28.82 -16.55
N ARG A 242 -3.40 29.85 -16.55
CA ARG A 242 -3.71 31.18 -17.08
C ARG A 242 -4.05 31.16 -18.56
N THR A 243 -3.30 30.40 -19.34
CA THR A 243 -3.45 30.34 -20.81
C THR A 243 -4.40 29.25 -21.28
N GLY A 244 -4.74 28.30 -20.41
CA GLY A 244 -5.48 27.09 -20.80
C GLY A 244 -4.69 26.18 -21.73
N ARG A 245 -3.35 26.32 -21.79
CA ARG A 245 -2.47 25.55 -22.68
C ARG A 245 -1.46 24.77 -21.87
N LEU A 246 -1.37 23.47 -22.17
CA LEU A 246 -0.37 22.60 -21.58
C LEU A 246 1.03 22.91 -22.15
N SER A 247 2.05 22.80 -21.32
CA SER A 247 3.45 22.99 -21.74
C SER A 247 3.87 21.99 -22.83
N ASP A 248 4.61 22.48 -23.83
CA ASP A 248 4.97 21.71 -25.04
C ASP A 248 5.97 20.57 -24.75
N TRP A 249 6.63 20.55 -23.59
CA TRP A 249 7.49 19.44 -23.17
C TRP A 249 6.70 18.24 -22.63
N ILE A 250 5.40 18.39 -22.37
CA ILE A 250 4.51 17.27 -22.08
C ILE A 250 4.14 16.59 -23.41
N THR A 251 4.90 15.58 -23.77
CA THR A 251 4.75 14.86 -25.05
C THR A 251 4.01 13.54 -24.94
N ASP A 252 3.82 13.01 -23.73
CA ASP A 252 3.11 11.74 -23.52
C ASP A 252 1.62 11.88 -23.91
N ALA A 253 1.17 11.03 -24.83
CA ALA A 253 -0.17 11.11 -25.39
C ALA A 253 -1.29 10.90 -24.35
N GLN A 254 -1.04 10.10 -23.30
CA GLN A 254 -2.01 9.86 -22.23
C GLN A 254 -2.13 11.10 -21.32
N CYS A 255 -1.01 11.76 -21.03
CA CYS A 255 -0.99 13.05 -20.32
C CYS A 255 -1.69 14.14 -21.13
N VAL A 256 -1.31 14.34 -22.40
CA VAL A 256 -1.91 15.37 -23.27
C VAL A 256 -3.43 15.18 -23.40
N SER A 257 -3.87 13.96 -23.71
CA SER A 257 -5.30 13.64 -23.83
C SER A 257 -6.05 13.77 -22.49
N GLY A 258 -5.43 13.30 -21.39
CA GLY A 258 -6.01 13.39 -20.04
C GLY A 258 -6.20 14.84 -19.58
N MET A 259 -5.26 15.73 -19.88
CA MET A 259 -5.31 17.14 -19.50
C MET A 259 -6.37 17.94 -20.25
N GLY A 260 -6.78 17.51 -21.44
CA GLY A 260 -7.79 18.21 -22.25
C GLY A 260 -9.15 18.35 -21.56
N LYS A 261 -9.47 17.52 -20.56
CA LYS A 261 -10.70 17.62 -19.76
C LYS A 261 -10.64 18.71 -18.67
N PHE A 262 -9.44 19.15 -18.28
CA PHE A 262 -9.24 20.10 -17.19
C PHE A 262 -8.82 21.49 -17.69
N LEU A 263 -7.97 21.55 -18.71
CA LEU A 263 -7.57 22.80 -19.35
C LEU A 263 -8.52 23.14 -20.52
N THR A 264 -9.81 23.29 -20.22
CA THR A 264 -10.83 23.56 -21.26
C THR A 264 -10.90 25.03 -21.65
N ALA A 265 -10.50 25.94 -20.76
CA ALA A 265 -10.46 27.37 -21.00
C ALA A 265 -9.36 28.05 -20.17
N PRO A 266 -8.85 29.22 -20.61
CA PRO A 266 -7.96 30.06 -19.82
C PRO A 266 -8.61 30.47 -18.47
N ASN A 267 -7.86 30.37 -17.37
CA ASN A 267 -8.34 30.78 -16.05
C ASN A 267 -7.31 31.68 -15.32
N PRO A 268 -7.21 32.97 -15.69
CA PRO A 268 -6.22 33.89 -15.11
C PRO A 268 -6.48 34.20 -13.64
N GLU A 269 -7.73 34.13 -13.17
CA GLU A 269 -8.09 34.37 -11.77
C GLU A 269 -7.53 33.27 -10.87
N LEU A 270 -7.77 32.00 -11.23
CA LEU A 270 -7.22 30.86 -10.51
C LEU A 270 -5.70 30.86 -10.51
N ALA A 271 -5.08 31.14 -11.66
CA ALA A 271 -3.63 31.25 -11.75
C ALA A 271 -3.09 32.32 -10.77
N SER A 272 -3.67 33.51 -10.77
CA SER A 272 -3.21 34.61 -9.90
C SER A 272 -3.39 34.28 -8.42
N LEU A 273 -4.46 33.56 -8.05
CA LEU A 273 -4.68 33.08 -6.67
C LEU A 273 -3.58 32.10 -6.25
N ILE A 274 -3.24 31.12 -7.09
CA ILE A 274 -2.20 30.15 -6.79
C ILE A 274 -0.83 30.83 -6.69
N GLU A 275 -0.52 31.75 -7.62
CA GLU A 275 0.72 32.53 -7.58
C GLU A 275 0.85 33.35 -6.31
N GLN A 276 -0.24 33.97 -5.83
CA GLN A 276 -0.25 34.72 -4.58
C GLN A 276 0.14 33.83 -3.39
N GLU A 277 -0.27 32.56 -3.39
CA GLU A 277 0.04 31.62 -2.32
C GLU A 277 1.46 31.04 -2.43
N CYS A 278 1.92 30.71 -3.64
CA CYS A 278 3.24 30.11 -3.90
C CYS A 278 4.41 31.12 -3.86
N SER A 279 4.15 32.40 -4.17
CA SER A 279 5.17 33.46 -4.14
C SER A 279 5.52 33.97 -2.74
N LYS A 280 4.81 33.51 -1.70
CA LYS A 280 5.12 33.86 -0.31
C LYS A 280 6.47 33.24 0.10
N SER A 281 7.21 33.97 0.93
CA SER A 281 8.52 33.51 1.43
C SER A 281 8.42 32.25 2.30
N SER A 282 7.32 32.08 3.02
CA SER A 282 7.04 30.88 3.80
C SER A 282 6.00 30.00 3.10
N TRP A 283 6.33 28.72 2.99
CA TRP A 283 5.45 27.66 2.50
C TRP A 283 4.72 26.92 3.63
N GLU A 284 4.76 27.46 4.85
CA GLU A 284 3.93 26.98 5.95
C GLU A 284 2.45 26.93 5.52
N ALA A 285 1.78 25.84 5.87
CA ALA A 285 0.39 25.56 5.56
C ALA A 285 0.03 25.61 4.06
N ILE A 286 1.01 25.54 3.14
CA ILE A 286 0.77 25.67 1.70
C ILE A 286 -0.29 24.66 1.19
N VAL A 287 -0.32 23.44 1.74
CA VAL A 287 -1.30 22.43 1.34
C VAL A 287 -2.71 22.90 1.64
N ARG A 288 -2.97 23.39 2.86
CA ARG A 288 -4.29 23.92 3.23
C ARG A 288 -4.64 25.20 2.47
N ARG A 289 -3.64 26.05 2.16
CA ARG A 289 -3.85 27.29 1.39
C ARG A 289 -4.22 26.99 -0.07
N LEU A 290 -3.56 26.02 -0.70
CA LEU A 290 -3.84 25.62 -2.07
C LEU A 290 -5.08 24.73 -2.19
N TRP A 291 -5.38 23.89 -1.20
CA TRP A 291 -6.54 23.00 -1.20
C TRP A 291 -7.39 23.24 0.06
N PRO A 292 -8.26 24.28 0.06
CA PRO A 292 -8.90 24.79 1.27
C PRO A 292 -9.94 23.82 1.85
N ASN A 293 -10.51 22.93 1.02
CA ASN A 293 -11.49 21.94 1.44
C ASN A 293 -10.85 20.61 1.89
N ALA A 294 -9.51 20.50 1.85
CA ALA A 294 -8.78 19.33 2.32
C ALA A 294 -9.05 19.08 3.80
N LYS A 295 -9.32 17.82 4.13
CA LYS A 295 -9.62 17.34 5.49
C LYS A 295 -8.46 16.57 6.10
N CYS A 296 -7.59 15.99 5.28
CA CYS A 296 -6.45 15.20 5.73
C CYS A 296 -5.36 15.07 4.67
N ILE A 297 -4.18 14.64 5.12
CA ILE A 297 -3.08 14.18 4.28
C ILE A 297 -2.87 12.70 4.56
N GLU A 298 -2.99 11.87 3.54
CA GLU A 298 -2.80 10.44 3.59
C GLU A 298 -1.39 10.06 3.14
N ALA A 299 -0.61 9.48 4.05
CA ALA A 299 0.71 8.95 3.74
C ALA A 299 1.16 7.97 4.83
N ILE A 300 2.03 7.01 4.49
CA ILE A 300 2.76 6.26 5.52
C ILE A 300 3.72 7.23 6.23
N VAL A 301 3.47 7.43 7.52
CA VAL A 301 4.24 8.30 8.45
C VAL A 301 4.81 7.52 9.64
N THR A 302 4.70 6.19 9.63
CA THR A 302 5.23 5.30 10.67
C THR A 302 6.60 4.73 10.27
N GLY A 303 7.28 4.07 11.21
CA GLY A 303 8.62 3.51 10.99
C GLY A 303 9.62 4.58 10.55
N SER A 304 10.43 4.29 9.53
CA SER A 304 11.42 5.25 9.00
C SER A 304 10.79 6.51 8.39
N MET A 305 9.50 6.51 8.07
CA MET A 305 8.82 7.70 7.55
C MET A 305 8.48 8.72 8.65
N ALA A 306 8.56 8.35 9.93
CA ALA A 306 8.27 9.24 11.05
C ALA A 306 9.18 10.49 11.08
N GLN A 307 10.40 10.39 10.54
CA GLN A 307 11.33 11.53 10.43
C GLN A 307 10.76 12.70 9.61
N TYR A 308 9.79 12.44 8.72
CA TYR A 308 9.18 13.43 7.85
C TYR A 308 7.94 14.10 8.45
N ILE A 309 7.45 13.65 9.61
CA ILE A 309 6.26 14.21 10.27
C ILE A 309 6.38 15.73 10.46
N PRO A 310 7.49 16.29 11.00
CA PRO A 310 7.57 17.74 11.23
C PRO A 310 7.44 18.56 9.93
N MET A 311 8.01 18.07 8.82
CA MET A 311 7.90 18.73 7.52
C MET A 311 6.47 18.65 6.97
N LEU A 312 5.81 17.50 7.09
CA LEU A 312 4.41 17.35 6.68
C LEU A 312 3.47 18.22 7.51
N GLU A 313 3.70 18.37 8.81
CA GLU A 313 2.94 19.27 9.66
C GLU A 313 3.14 20.74 9.27
N PHE A 314 4.39 21.14 8.98
CA PHE A 314 4.74 22.47 8.49
C PHE A 314 3.99 22.81 7.19
N TYR A 315 4.08 21.96 6.16
CA TYR A 315 3.41 22.20 4.88
C TYR A 315 1.89 21.97 4.94
N GLY A 316 1.44 21.04 5.79
CA GLY A 316 0.04 20.65 5.96
C GLY A 316 -0.80 21.69 6.70
N GLY A 317 -0.18 22.49 7.57
CA GLY A 317 -0.87 23.55 8.31
C GLY A 317 -1.87 23.01 9.33
N GLY A 318 -1.57 21.87 9.97
CA GLY A 318 -2.45 21.21 10.95
C GLY A 318 -3.54 20.33 10.34
N LEU A 319 -3.40 19.91 9.08
CA LEU A 319 -4.21 18.81 8.54
C LEU A 319 -3.78 17.49 9.22
N PRO A 320 -4.71 16.62 9.63
CA PRO A 320 -4.38 15.33 10.21
C PRO A 320 -3.63 14.46 9.20
N LEU A 321 -2.56 13.82 9.66
CA LEU A 321 -1.77 12.87 8.88
C LEU A 321 -2.31 11.46 9.11
N ILE A 322 -2.80 10.81 8.05
CA ILE A 322 -3.44 9.51 8.13
C ILE A 322 -2.52 8.46 7.51
N SER A 323 -2.10 7.50 8.33
CA SER A 323 -1.49 6.27 7.85
C SER A 323 -2.50 5.14 7.85
N MET A 324 -2.90 4.68 6.66
CA MET A 324 -4.08 3.83 6.50
C MET A 324 -3.84 2.34 6.72
N PHE A 325 -2.81 1.81 6.08
CA PHE A 325 -2.57 0.37 6.04
C PHE A 325 -1.11 0.05 6.27
N TYR A 326 -0.89 -1.17 6.74
CA TYR A 326 0.40 -1.76 6.97
C TYR A 326 0.54 -3.02 6.11
N GLY A 327 1.61 -3.09 5.32
CA GLY A 327 1.81 -4.15 4.33
C GLY A 327 3.15 -4.03 3.60
N GLY A 328 3.58 -5.14 3.02
CA GLY A 328 4.74 -5.28 2.15
C GLY A 328 4.39 -5.86 0.78
N SER A 329 5.42 -6.15 -0.02
CA SER A 329 5.24 -6.90 -1.26
C SER A 329 4.79 -8.34 -0.99
N GLU A 330 5.13 -8.85 0.18
CA GLU A 330 4.90 -10.19 0.71
C GLU A 330 3.44 -10.41 1.08
N CYS A 331 2.86 -9.48 1.86
CA CYS A 331 1.47 -9.53 2.30
C CYS A 331 0.94 -8.13 2.70
N PHE A 332 -0.37 -7.94 2.66
CA PHE A 332 -1.03 -6.78 3.30
C PHE A 332 -1.55 -7.23 4.66
N PHE A 333 -1.06 -6.63 5.74
CA PHE A 333 -1.29 -7.13 7.09
C PHE A 333 -2.55 -6.53 7.71
N GLY A 334 -2.72 -5.20 7.69
CA GLY A 334 -3.73 -4.57 8.53
C GLY A 334 -4.01 -3.10 8.25
N PHE A 335 -5.00 -2.56 8.96
CA PHE A 335 -5.46 -1.17 8.85
C PHE A 335 -5.34 -0.42 10.17
N ASN A 336 -5.17 0.89 10.09
CA ASN A 336 -5.34 1.78 11.23
C ASN A 336 -6.84 2.01 11.50
N VAL A 337 -7.40 1.34 12.51
CA VAL A 337 -8.83 1.48 12.84
C VAL A 337 -9.19 2.85 13.42
N ASN A 338 -8.19 3.63 13.88
CA ASN A 338 -8.33 4.98 14.40
C ASN A 338 -7.51 5.98 13.55
N PRO A 339 -8.00 6.36 12.36
CA PRO A 339 -7.25 7.16 11.39
C PRO A 339 -6.82 8.54 11.88
N LEU A 340 -7.47 9.07 12.93
CA LEU A 340 -7.19 10.39 13.50
C LEU A 340 -6.29 10.34 14.74
N SER A 341 -5.77 9.16 15.09
CA SER A 341 -4.70 9.03 16.10
C SER A 341 -3.50 9.90 15.72
N LYS A 342 -2.76 10.37 16.73
CA LYS A 342 -1.52 11.09 16.47
C LYS A 342 -0.55 10.17 15.73
N PRO A 343 0.31 10.70 14.85
CA PRO A 343 1.28 9.88 14.10
C PRO A 343 2.13 8.94 14.97
N CYS A 344 2.46 9.33 16.20
CA CYS A 344 3.22 8.52 17.16
C CYS A 344 2.41 7.39 17.82
N ASP A 345 1.09 7.46 17.77
CA ASP A 345 0.17 6.53 18.43
C ASP A 345 -0.50 5.57 17.42
N VAL A 346 -0.14 5.67 16.14
CA VAL A 346 -0.69 4.84 15.07
C VAL A 346 -0.46 3.36 15.38
N SER A 347 -1.54 2.59 15.33
CA SER A 347 -1.55 1.15 15.55
C SER A 347 -2.34 0.49 14.41
N TYR A 348 -1.85 -0.64 13.89
CA TYR A 348 -2.51 -1.35 12.80
C TYR A 348 -3.15 -2.65 13.30
N THR A 349 -4.45 -2.76 13.11
CA THR A 349 -5.20 -3.99 13.36
C THR A 349 -4.97 -4.96 12.22
N VAL A 350 -4.37 -6.11 12.52
CA VAL A 350 -4.15 -7.20 11.55
C VAL A 350 -5.50 -7.73 11.07
N VAL A 351 -5.64 -7.93 9.77
CA VAL A 351 -6.83 -8.51 9.13
C VAL A 351 -6.60 -10.02 8.93
N PRO A 352 -7.26 -10.90 9.71
CA PRO A 352 -6.90 -12.32 9.79
C PRO A 352 -7.14 -13.13 8.51
N SER A 353 -7.80 -12.56 7.50
CA SER A 353 -8.15 -13.25 6.26
C SER A 353 -7.10 -13.10 5.15
N MET A 354 -6.10 -12.24 5.33
CA MET A 354 -5.07 -11.88 4.33
C MET A 354 -3.97 -12.93 4.16
N GLY A 355 -3.72 -13.72 5.20
CA GLY A 355 -2.76 -14.81 5.25
C GLY A 355 -2.80 -15.44 6.63
N TYR A 356 -2.14 -16.58 6.81
CA TYR A 356 -1.90 -17.12 8.14
C TYR A 356 -0.68 -16.41 8.72
N ILE A 357 -0.86 -15.78 9.88
CA ILE A 357 0.11 -14.83 10.47
C ILE A 357 0.47 -15.34 11.86
N GLU A 358 1.76 -15.58 12.03
CA GLU A 358 2.41 -15.91 13.29
C GLU A 358 3.37 -14.79 13.68
N PHE A 359 3.86 -14.84 14.90
CA PHE A 359 4.72 -13.81 15.47
C PHE A 359 5.90 -14.45 16.19
N LEU A 360 7.10 -14.12 15.73
CA LEU A 360 8.35 -14.48 16.37
C LEU A 360 8.66 -13.45 17.48
N GLU A 361 8.81 -13.91 18.72
CA GLU A 361 9.18 -13.03 19.85
C GLU A 361 10.58 -12.42 19.66
N VAL A 362 10.68 -11.10 19.84
CA VAL A 362 11.95 -10.36 19.80
C VAL A 362 12.35 -9.99 21.22
N ASP A 363 13.46 -10.55 21.69
CA ASP A 363 14.02 -10.23 23.01
C ASP A 363 14.87 -8.95 22.93
N LYS A 364 14.41 -7.88 23.59
CA LYS A 364 15.05 -6.54 23.56
C LYS A 364 16.48 -6.56 24.11
N ASP A 365 16.78 -7.47 25.04
CA ASP A 365 18.07 -7.52 25.73
C ASP A 365 19.15 -8.29 24.95
N HIS A 366 18.79 -8.99 23.86
CA HIS A 366 19.71 -9.84 23.10
C HIS A 366 20.25 -9.22 21.79
N GLN A 367 19.95 -7.95 21.49
CA GLN A 367 20.57 -7.28 20.33
C GLN A 367 22.07 -6.94 20.56
N GLU A 368 22.54 -6.86 21.82
CA GLU A 368 23.96 -6.61 22.14
C GLU A 368 24.75 -7.87 22.55
N ALA A 369 24.08 -8.96 22.93
CA ALA A 369 24.71 -10.21 23.30
C ALA A 369 24.28 -11.30 22.30
N GLY A 370 25.22 -11.71 21.45
CA GLY A 370 25.00 -12.59 20.30
C GLY A 370 24.01 -13.75 20.51
N HIS A 371 23.30 -14.07 19.43
CA HIS A 371 22.29 -15.12 19.31
C HIS A 371 22.71 -16.40 20.07
N ASP A 372 21.98 -16.77 21.13
CA ASP A 372 22.16 -18.06 21.79
C ASP A 372 21.51 -19.15 20.90
N PRO A 373 22.28 -20.00 20.22
CA PRO A 373 21.75 -21.00 19.29
C PRO A 373 20.97 -22.12 20.00
N THR A 374 20.90 -22.13 21.34
CA THR A 374 20.20 -23.16 22.13
C THR A 374 18.75 -22.79 22.48
N LYS A 375 18.37 -21.50 22.43
CA LYS A 375 16.97 -21.08 22.62
C LYS A 375 16.22 -21.24 21.30
N LYS A 376 15.19 -22.09 21.29
CA LYS A 376 14.27 -22.14 20.14
C LYS A 376 13.51 -20.82 20.05
N PRO A 377 13.45 -20.19 18.87
CA PRO A 377 12.60 -19.02 18.66
C PRO A 377 11.15 -19.34 19.04
N VAL A 378 10.56 -18.51 19.89
CA VAL A 378 9.16 -18.67 20.31
C VAL A 378 8.28 -18.01 19.25
N VAL A 379 7.54 -18.84 18.51
CA VAL A 379 6.59 -18.39 17.49
C VAL A 379 5.17 -18.63 18.00
N VAL A 380 4.39 -17.55 18.10
CA VAL A 380 3.02 -17.58 18.63
C VAL A 380 2.01 -17.25 17.54
N ASP A 381 0.76 -17.72 17.71
CA ASP A 381 -0.33 -17.38 16.79
C ASP A 381 -0.77 -15.92 16.96
N LEU A 382 -1.41 -15.35 15.94
CA LEU A 382 -1.98 -13.99 15.96
C LEU A 382 -2.81 -13.67 17.21
N VAL A 383 -3.53 -14.65 17.76
CA VAL A 383 -4.43 -14.44 18.91
C VAL A 383 -3.75 -14.65 20.27
N ASP A 384 -2.51 -15.14 20.29
CA ASP A 384 -1.78 -15.54 21.50
C ASP A 384 -0.64 -14.57 21.87
N VAL A 385 -0.39 -13.56 21.04
CA VAL A 385 0.56 -12.47 21.32
C VAL A 385 0.19 -11.67 22.57
N GLN A 386 1.20 -11.14 23.25
CA GLN A 386 1.04 -10.41 24.51
C GLN A 386 1.24 -8.91 24.32
N VAL A 387 0.37 -8.11 24.93
CA VAL A 387 0.44 -6.64 24.87
C VAL A 387 1.73 -6.15 25.50
N GLY A 388 2.45 -5.28 24.80
CA GLY A 388 3.72 -4.69 25.26
C GLY A 388 4.98 -5.47 24.88
N ASN A 389 4.82 -6.66 24.29
CA ASN A 389 5.94 -7.43 23.75
C ASN A 389 6.21 -7.04 22.28
N ASP A 390 7.46 -7.21 21.85
CA ASP A 390 7.88 -6.96 20.47
C ASP A 390 7.91 -8.27 19.69
N TYR A 391 7.43 -8.22 18.45
CA TYR A 391 7.35 -9.38 17.58
C TYR A 391 7.75 -9.06 16.14
N GLU A 392 8.30 -10.06 15.47
CA GLU A 392 8.53 -10.10 14.03
C GLU A 392 7.41 -10.94 13.37
N PRO A 393 6.66 -10.42 12.38
CA PRO A 393 5.59 -11.15 11.72
C PRO A 393 6.16 -12.24 10.82
N VAL A 394 5.59 -13.43 10.93
CA VAL A 394 5.86 -14.58 10.05
C VAL A 394 4.59 -14.87 9.27
N VAL A 395 4.67 -14.87 7.95
CA VAL A 395 3.49 -14.93 7.09
C VAL A 395 3.52 -16.16 6.19
N THR A 396 2.39 -16.86 6.19
CA THR A 396 2.08 -17.92 5.24
C THR A 396 0.93 -17.45 4.33
N THR A 397 1.17 -17.40 3.01
CA THR A 397 0.25 -16.78 2.03
C THR A 397 -0.30 -17.78 1.01
N PHE A 398 -1.38 -17.38 0.33
CA PHE A 398 -1.97 -18.17 -0.75
C PHE A 398 -1.03 -18.35 -1.96
N SER A 399 -0.08 -17.44 -2.18
CA SER A 399 0.90 -17.50 -3.28
C SER A 399 2.13 -18.37 -2.94
N GLY A 400 1.93 -19.39 -2.08
CA GLY A 400 2.94 -20.41 -1.78
C GLY A 400 3.97 -20.06 -0.71
N LYS A 401 3.96 -18.82 -0.20
CA LYS A 401 5.00 -18.33 0.72
C LYS A 401 4.76 -18.90 2.12
N SER A 402 5.81 -19.38 2.78
CA SER A 402 5.92 -19.41 4.23
C SER A 402 7.23 -18.71 4.54
N LEU A 403 7.18 -17.41 4.87
CA LEU A 403 8.36 -16.55 4.99
C LEU A 403 8.32 -15.82 6.34
N LEU A 404 9.46 -15.81 7.02
CA LEU A 404 9.84 -14.83 8.02
C LEU A 404 10.06 -13.50 7.29
N GLU A 405 9.34 -12.46 7.69
CA GLU A 405 9.63 -11.12 7.24
C GLU A 405 10.07 -10.27 8.43
N THR A 406 11.30 -9.76 8.36
CA THR A 406 11.85 -8.85 9.35
C THR A 406 11.22 -7.48 9.22
N LEU A 407 10.03 -7.36 9.78
CA LEU A 407 9.34 -6.10 9.97
C LEU A 407 9.09 -5.90 11.46
N ASN A 408 9.72 -4.90 12.06
CA ASN A 408 9.42 -4.52 13.43
C ASN A 408 7.98 -3.99 13.50
N VAL A 409 7.07 -4.76 14.11
CA VAL A 409 5.71 -4.30 14.41
C VAL A 409 5.60 -4.03 15.89
N ASN A 410 5.45 -2.76 16.26
CA ASN A 410 4.88 -2.41 17.57
C ASN A 410 3.38 -2.73 17.50
N LEU A 411 2.99 -3.92 17.94
CA LEU A 411 1.59 -4.33 18.04
C LEU A 411 0.97 -3.77 19.33
N ASN A 412 0.29 -2.63 19.21
CA ASN A 412 -0.78 -2.31 20.16
C ASN A 412 -2.05 -3.02 19.68
N LEU A 413 -2.27 -4.23 20.17
CA LEU A 413 -3.48 -4.98 19.85
C LEU A 413 -4.69 -4.45 20.62
N LEU A 414 -5.78 -4.28 19.85
CA LEU A 414 -7.17 -4.22 20.29
C LEU A 414 -7.56 -2.97 21.10
N GLN A 415 -7.89 -1.89 20.39
CA GLN A 415 -9.08 -1.12 20.76
C GLN A 415 -10.27 -1.77 20.06
N ARG A 416 -11.17 -2.35 20.87
CA ARG A 416 -12.51 -2.76 20.39
C ARG A 416 -13.14 -1.58 19.66
N LEU A 417 -13.71 -1.84 18.50
CA LEU A 417 -14.63 -0.92 17.84
C LEU A 417 -15.89 -0.83 18.73
N SER A 418 -15.88 0.08 19.70
CA SER A 418 -17.03 0.42 20.53
C SER A 418 -17.63 1.73 20.10
#